data_AF-A0A382YKN1-F1
#
_entry.id   AF-A0A382YKN1-F1
#
_cell.length_a   1.000
_cell.length_b   1.000
_cell.length_c   1.000
_cell.angle_alpha   90.00
_cell.angle_beta   90.00
_cell.angle_gamma   90.00
#
_symmetry.space_group_name_H-M   'P 1'
#
loop_
_entity.id
_entity.type
_entity.pdbx_description
1 polymer ?
#
loop_
_entity_poly.entity_id
_entity_poly.type
_entity_poly.pdbx_seq_one_letter_code
_entity_poly.pdbx_strand_id
1 'polypeptide(L)'
;MLQLQVLVLNQNYEPLSVCTARRAIVLVFLGKAEIVEHRDQRIHATLQSFTLPSIVRLMAYVRIPNTGIILSRKNVIKRDGHQCQYCGTTRGPMTVDHIIP
;
A
#
# COMPACT_ATOMS: atom_id res chain seq x y z
N MET A 1 9.59 14.70 -11.84
CA MET A 1 9.91 13.33 -12.34
C MET A 1 10.28 12.37 -11.20
N LEU A 2 11.31 12.63 -10.39
CA LEU A 2 11.76 11.70 -9.33
C LEU A 2 10.78 11.47 -8.16
N GLN A 3 9.80 12.37 -7.97
CA GLN A 3 8.73 12.24 -6.97
C GLN A 3 7.49 11.50 -7.48
N LEU A 4 7.45 11.12 -8.76
CA LEU A 4 6.33 10.39 -9.32
C LEU A 4 6.14 9.06 -8.59
N GLN A 5 4.88 8.65 -8.46
CA GLN A 5 4.51 7.39 -7.84
C GLN A 5 4.84 6.22 -8.77
N VAL A 6 5.40 5.18 -8.16
CA VAL A 6 5.79 3.91 -8.78
C VAL A 6 5.21 2.78 -7.95
N LEU A 7 4.48 1.88 -8.60
CA LEU A 7 3.94 0.68 -7.96
C LEU A 7 5.06 -0.31 -7.69
N VAL A 8 5.14 -0.82 -6.48
CA VAL A 8 6.04 -1.90 -6.09
C VAL A 8 5.22 -3.17 -5.99
N LEU A 9 5.61 -4.17 -6.76
CA LEU A 9 5.09 -5.52 -6.72
C LEU A 9 5.99 -6.41 -5.87
N ASN A 10 5.39 -7.39 -5.23
CA ASN A 10 6.10 -8.50 -4.61
C ASN A 10 6.65 -9.46 -5.68
N GLN A 11 7.50 -10.41 -5.31
CA GLN A 11 8.14 -11.34 -6.26
C GLN A 11 7.10 -12.11 -7.11
N ASN A 12 5.92 -12.39 -6.56
CA ASN A 12 4.79 -13.08 -7.20
C ASN A 12 3.83 -12.14 -7.94
N TYR A 13 4.22 -10.90 -8.24
CA TYR A 13 3.41 -9.87 -8.93
C TYR A 13 2.21 -9.31 -8.14
N GLU A 14 2.04 -9.68 -6.88
CA GLU A 14 1.02 -9.05 -6.03
C GLU A 14 1.40 -7.59 -5.72
N PRO A 15 0.43 -6.64 -5.75
CA PRO A 15 0.67 -5.26 -5.33
C PRO A 15 1.13 -5.19 -3.87
N LEU A 16 2.30 -4.59 -3.63
CA LEU A 16 2.90 -4.51 -2.29
C LEU A 16 2.75 -3.11 -1.69
N SER A 17 3.20 -2.08 -2.42
CA SER A 17 3.16 -0.70 -1.94
C SER A 17 3.37 0.29 -3.09
N VAL A 18 3.29 1.58 -2.81
CA VAL A 18 3.69 2.64 -3.75
C VAL A 18 4.90 3.37 -3.18
N CYS A 19 5.90 3.64 -4.02
CA CYS A 19 7.07 4.42 -3.65
C CYS A 19 7.34 5.53 -4.67
N THR A 20 8.33 6.38 -4.39
CA THR A 20 8.77 7.41 -5.34
C THR A 20 9.66 6.80 -6.42
N ALA A 21 9.66 7.38 -7.62
CA ALA A 21 10.56 6.98 -8.69
C ALA A 21 12.03 6.99 -8.27
N ARG A 22 12.47 7.97 -7.45
CA ARG A 22 13.81 7.99 -6.85
C ARG A 22 14.12 6.68 -6.11
N ARG A 23 13.22 6.21 -5.26
CA ARG A 23 13.41 4.98 -4.46
C ARG A 23 13.39 3.74 -5.34
N ALA A 24 12.49 3.69 -6.33
CA ALA A 24 12.43 2.61 -7.30
C ALA A 24 13.74 2.45 -8.09
N ILE A 25 14.33 3.56 -8.56
CA ILE A 25 15.62 3.55 -9.27
C ILE A 25 16.73 3.00 -8.38
N VAL A 26 16.78 3.41 -7.11
CA VAL A 26 17.78 2.88 -6.16
C VAL A 26 17.61 1.38 -5.97
N LEU A 27 16.37 0.88 -5.86
CA LEU A 27 16.12 -0.56 -5.73
C LEU A 27 16.59 -1.34 -6.97
N VAL A 28 16.32 -0.82 -8.17
CA VAL A 28 16.75 -1.42 -9.43
C VAL A 28 18.27 -1.39 -9.57
N PHE A 29 18.89 -0.24 -9.29
CA PHE A 29 20.34 -0.07 -9.36
C PHE A 29 21.09 -1.02 -8.40
N LEU A 30 20.53 -1.25 -7.20
CA LEU A 30 21.07 -2.20 -6.23
C LEU A 30 20.74 -3.67 -6.54
N GLY A 31 20.07 -3.96 -7.66
CA GLY A 31 19.66 -5.33 -8.04
C GLY A 31 18.58 -5.94 -7.14
N LYS A 32 17.87 -5.13 -6.34
CA LYS A 32 16.82 -5.60 -5.42
C LYS A 32 15.44 -5.66 -6.06
N ALA A 33 15.28 -4.99 -7.19
CA ALA A 33 14.05 -4.97 -7.97
C ALA A 33 14.36 -4.95 -9.46
N GLU A 34 13.41 -5.40 -10.27
CA GLU A 34 13.41 -5.22 -11.72
C GLU A 34 12.31 -4.24 -12.14
N ILE A 35 12.50 -3.62 -13.29
CA ILE A 35 11.47 -2.79 -13.93
C ILE A 35 10.53 -3.72 -14.68
N VAL A 36 9.25 -3.68 -14.33
CA VAL A 36 8.18 -4.38 -15.07
C VAL A 36 7.61 -3.47 -16.14
N GLU A 37 7.37 -2.21 -15.78
CA GLU A 37 6.86 -1.18 -16.70
C GLU A 37 7.61 0.12 -16.48
N HIS A 38 7.79 0.88 -17.55
CA HIS A 38 8.43 2.20 -17.53
C HIS A 38 7.58 3.24 -18.24
N ARG A 39 7.91 4.51 -18.01
CA ARG A 39 7.37 5.65 -18.76
C ARG A 39 8.32 5.96 -19.92
N ASP A 40 7.87 6.73 -20.92
CA ASP A 40 8.70 7.15 -22.06
C ASP A 40 9.82 8.13 -21.71
N GLN A 41 9.88 8.54 -20.43
CA GLN A 41 10.87 9.46 -19.92
C GLN A 41 12.17 8.74 -19.53
N ARG A 42 13.30 9.41 -19.76
CA ARG A 42 14.62 8.94 -19.35
C ARG A 42 15.20 9.85 -18.27
N ILE A 43 16.03 9.26 -17.44
CA ILE A 43 16.78 9.92 -16.36
C ILE A 43 18.24 9.84 -16.74
N HIS A 44 18.93 10.97 -16.71
CA HIS A 44 20.31 11.06 -17.14
C HIS A 44 21.23 11.26 -15.93
N ALA A 45 22.26 10.43 -15.87
CA ALA A 45 23.46 10.65 -15.08
C ALA A 45 24.59 11.11 -16.01
N THR A 46 25.72 11.53 -15.44
CA THR A 46 26.87 12.01 -16.22
C THR A 46 27.41 10.98 -17.21
N LEU A 47 27.34 9.69 -16.87
CA LEU A 47 27.89 8.59 -17.68
C LEU A 47 26.83 7.59 -18.18
N GLN A 48 25.58 7.70 -17.73
CA GLN A 48 24.56 6.67 -17.94
C GLN A 48 23.17 7.27 -18.08
N SER A 49 22.24 6.54 -18.70
CA SER A 49 20.82 6.91 -18.70
C SER A 49 19.95 5.73 -18.30
N PHE A 50 18.91 6.01 -17.52
CA PHE A 50 17.97 5.04 -16.97
C PHE A 50 16.56 5.35 -17.47
N THR A 51 15.76 4.33 -17.72
CA THR A 51 14.33 4.52 -17.97
C THR A 51 13.63 4.89 -16.66
N LEU A 52 12.61 5.74 -16.73
CA LEU A 52 11.82 6.12 -15.56
C LEU A 52 10.81 5.01 -15.23
N PRO A 53 10.95 4.27 -14.11
CA PRO A 53 10.03 3.18 -13.80
C PRO A 53 8.63 3.70 -13.47
N SER A 54 7.60 2.95 -13.87
CA SER A 54 6.21 3.10 -13.43
C SER A 54 5.78 1.95 -12.52
N ILE A 55 6.31 0.74 -12.76
CA ILE A 55 6.10 -0.45 -11.94
C ILE A 55 7.44 -1.19 -11.77
N VAL A 56 7.77 -1.55 -10.54
CA VAL A 56 8.93 -2.41 -10.22
C VAL A 56 8.50 -3.64 -9.44
N ARG A 57 9.19 -4.76 -9.64
CA ARG A 57 8.97 -6.01 -8.91
C ARG A 57 10.18 -6.34 -8.04
N LEU A 58 9.95 -6.66 -6.77
CA LEU A 58 11.03 -7.09 -5.89
C LEU A 58 11.56 -8.47 -6.29
N MET A 59 12.88 -8.65 -6.22
CA MET A 59 13.51 -9.93 -6.52
C MET A 59 13.26 -10.99 -5.44
N ALA A 60 13.10 -10.55 -4.18
CA ALA A 60 12.82 -11.41 -3.05
C ALA A 60 11.36 -11.29 -2.61
N TYR A 61 10.75 -12.41 -2.24
CA TYR A 61 9.41 -12.44 -1.66
C TYR A 61 9.40 -11.74 -0.31
N VAL A 62 8.56 -10.72 -0.17
CA VAL A 62 8.29 -10.04 1.10
C VAL A 62 6.98 -10.58 1.67
N ARG A 63 7.06 -11.28 2.80
CA ARG A 63 5.87 -11.69 3.55
C ARG A 63 5.40 -10.51 4.39
N ILE A 64 4.27 -9.91 4.03
CA ILE A 64 3.64 -8.90 4.87
C ILE A 64 3.00 -9.64 6.05
N PRO A 65 3.41 -9.37 7.30
CA PRO A 65 2.72 -9.95 8.44
C PRO A 65 1.28 -9.45 8.43
N ASN A 66 0.33 -10.39 8.52
CA ASN A 66 -1.07 -10.04 8.68
C ASN A 66 -1.25 -9.50 10.10
N THR A 67 -1.01 -8.19 10.29
CA THR A 67 -1.35 -7.52 11.53
C THR A 67 -2.87 -7.55 11.62
N GLY A 68 -3.40 -8.45 12.46
CA GLY A 68 -4.84 -8.59 12.67
C GLY A 68 -5.49 -7.22 12.92
N ILE A 69 -6.76 -7.10 12.55
CA ILE A 69 -7.51 -5.84 12.74
C ILE A 69 -7.44 -5.47 14.22
N ILE A 70 -6.90 -4.29 14.52
CA ILE A 70 -6.88 -3.76 15.90
C ILE A 70 -8.33 -3.65 16.37
N LEU A 71 -8.70 -4.37 17.42
CA LEU A 71 -10.03 -4.27 18.03
C LEU A 71 -10.16 -2.97 18.83
N SER A 72 -10.39 -1.87 18.11
CA SER A 72 -10.69 -0.56 18.67
C SER A 72 -12.17 -0.23 18.51
N ARG A 73 -12.73 0.62 19.37
CA ARG A 73 -14.10 1.16 19.25
C ARG A 73 -14.41 1.61 17.82
N LYS A 74 -13.47 2.34 17.20
CA LYS A 74 -13.59 2.82 15.81
C LYS A 74 -13.72 1.67 14.80
N ASN A 75 -12.95 0.60 14.95
CA ASN A 75 -12.98 -0.53 14.05
C ASN A 75 -14.21 -1.42 14.25
N VAL A 76 -14.70 -1.56 15.50
CA VAL A 76 -15.97 -2.25 15.79
C VAL A 76 -17.13 -1.49 15.15
N ILE A 77 -17.21 -0.18 15.37
CA ILE A 77 -18.23 0.69 14.76
C ILE A 77 -18.19 0.63 13.23
N LYS A 78 -16.99 0.61 12.63
CA LYS A 78 -16.81 0.49 11.18
C LYS A 78 -17.25 -0.88 10.65
N ARG A 79 -16.92 -1.98 11.35
CA ARG A 79 -17.37 -3.34 11.03
C ARG A 79 -18.90 -3.41 11.01
N ASP A 80 -19.52 -2.76 11.98
CA ASP A 80 -20.97 -2.75 12.19
C ASP A 80 -21.70 -1.74 11.29
N GLY A 81 -21.02 -1.17 10.29
CA GLY A 81 -21.66 -0.28 9.30
C GLY A 81 -22.18 1.03 9.87
N HIS A 82 -21.61 1.50 10.98
CA HIS A 82 -22.15 2.60 11.76
C HIS A 82 -23.60 2.35 12.25
N GLN A 83 -23.94 1.10 12.51
CA GLN A 83 -25.27 0.66 12.95
C GLN A 83 -25.19 -0.09 14.27
N CYS A 84 -26.09 0.23 15.20
CA CYS A 84 -26.26 -0.58 16.41
C CYS A 84 -26.71 -2.00 16.03
N GLN A 85 -25.92 -3.00 16.39
CA GLN A 85 -26.19 -4.41 16.08
C GLN A 85 -27.37 -5.00 16.88
N TYR A 86 -27.89 -4.27 17.87
CA TYR A 86 -29.05 -4.69 18.68
C TYR A 86 -30.36 -4.09 18.20
N CYS A 87 -30.44 -2.76 18.07
CA CYS A 87 -31.68 -2.06 17.70
C CYS A 87 -31.70 -1.55 16.26
N GLY A 88 -30.62 -1.71 15.50
CA GLY A 88 -30.54 -1.29 14.09
C GLY A 88 -30.46 0.23 13.87
N THR A 89 -30.42 1.04 14.93
CA THR A 89 -30.34 2.50 14.83
C THR A 89 -28.95 2.95 14.37
N THR A 90 -28.91 3.94 13.47
CA THR A 90 -27.70 4.62 12.96
C THR A 90 -27.55 6.04 13.49
N ARG A 91 -28.44 6.46 14.41
CA ARG A 91 -28.53 7.82 14.95
C ARG A 91 -27.99 7.87 16.38
N GLY A 92 -27.38 8.99 16.77
CA GLY A 92 -26.87 9.23 18.12
C GLY A 92 -25.42 8.75 18.34
N PRO A 93 -24.87 8.95 19.55
CA PRO A 93 -23.52 8.51 19.89
C PRO A 93 -23.48 6.98 19.91
N MET A 94 -22.69 6.39 19.03
CA MET A 94 -22.52 4.95 19.00
C MET A 94 -21.52 4.47 20.05
N THR A 95 -21.97 3.57 20.92
CA THR A 95 -21.16 2.86 21.91
C THR A 95 -20.97 1.41 21.48
N VAL A 96 -19.90 0.79 21.95
CA VAL A 96 -19.67 -0.66 21.78
C VAL A 96 -20.53 -1.45 22.78
N ASP A 97 -20.87 -0.82 23.90
CA ASP A 97 -21.72 -1.37 24.94
C ASP A 97 -23.19 -1.12 24.57
N HIS A 98 -23.99 -2.18 24.55
CA HIS A 98 -25.45 -2.10 24.52
C HIS A 98 -26.01 -3.16 25.47
N ILE A 99 -26.28 -2.74 26.71
CA ILE A 99 -26.99 -3.55 27.70
C ILE A 99 -28.48 -3.28 27.47
N ILE A 100 -29.22 -4.29 27.03
CA ILE A 100 -30.69 -4.29 27.12
C ILE A 100 -31.00 -4.89 28.51
N PRO A 101 -31.62 -4.13 29.43
CA PRO A 101 -32.13 -4.68 30.69
C PRO A 101 -33.33 -5.61 30.47
#